data_AF-A0A6P0SQJ1-F1
#
_entry.id   AF-A0A6P0SQJ1-F1
#
_cell.length_a   1.000
_cell.length_b   1.000
_cell.length_c   1.000
_cell.angle_alpha   90.00
_cell.angle_beta   90.00
_cell.angle_gamma   90.00
#
_symmetry.space_group_name_H-M   'P 1'
#
loop_
_entity.id
_entity.type
_entity.pdbx_description
1 polymer ?
#
loop_
_entity_poly.entity_id
_entity_poly.type
_entity_poly.pdbx_seq_one_letter_code
_entity_poly.pdbx_strand_id
1 'polypeptide(L)'
;MSIQSLKATQTGNTLQHFEKIFRNAYNEREGLVIPAKMWAISSRIKHLFIMIDEITGDDGGVEFLNGIHGILSKYKLMDPGHGFNTKVIVADASIVDPGVIDQHLSDISSEPDKIYFRSVGNSENSGLGLPLSRQRFKFKGLDATVINANSYPATNLDITYKVLVESCRFSEEANLKQQDILGKSLQATIFKDIQALMDRFDVDQILVYIQNKRRLAELIDSLRKELG
;
A
#
# COMPACT_ATOMS: atom_id res chain seq x y z
N MET A 1 24.73 -4.74 3.81
CA MET A 1 24.54 -3.90 2.61
C MET A 1 23.10 -3.43 2.65
N SER A 2 22.85 -2.12 2.59
CA SER A 2 21.50 -1.56 2.54
C SER A 2 21.23 -1.09 1.12
N ILE A 3 20.10 -1.48 0.55
CA ILE A 3 19.60 -1.04 -0.74
C ILE A 3 18.23 -0.40 -0.45
N GLN A 4 18.11 0.90 -0.70
CA GLN A 4 16.89 1.66 -0.47
C GLN A 4 16.14 1.89 -1.78
N SER A 5 14.88 1.44 -1.81
CA SER A 5 13.82 1.66 -2.81
C SER A 5 14.10 1.20 -4.26
N LEU A 6 13.03 0.89 -5.01
CA LEU A 6 13.09 0.78 -6.46
C LEU A 6 13.33 2.19 -7.03
N LYS A 7 14.53 2.48 -7.52
CA LYS A 7 14.85 3.71 -8.24
C LYS A 7 15.31 3.35 -9.65
N ALA A 8 14.69 3.98 -10.64
CA ALA A 8 15.24 4.00 -11.99
C ALA A 8 16.54 4.82 -11.95
N THR A 9 17.66 4.19 -12.27
CA THR A 9 18.95 4.87 -12.48
C THR A 9 19.23 4.94 -13.97
N GLN A 10 20.10 5.86 -14.41
CA GLN A 10 20.49 6.00 -15.82
C GLN A 10 21.08 4.71 -16.45
N THR A 11 21.42 3.71 -15.62
CA THR A 11 22.05 2.44 -16.03
C THR A 11 21.26 1.18 -15.65
N GLY A 12 20.02 1.30 -15.18
CA GLY A 12 19.18 0.16 -14.77
C GLY A 12 18.24 0.43 -13.59
N ASN A 13 17.56 -0.60 -13.09
CA ASN A 13 16.73 -0.52 -11.88
C ASN A 13 17.41 -1.16 -10.64
N THR A 14 16.84 -0.95 -9.45
CA THR A 14 17.36 -1.51 -8.19
C THR A 14 17.41 -3.05 -8.21
N LEU A 15 16.44 -3.70 -8.85
CA LEU A 15 16.39 -5.16 -8.98
C LEU A 15 17.60 -5.70 -9.74
N GLN A 16 17.99 -5.05 -10.84
CA GLN A 16 19.19 -5.42 -11.62
C GLN A 16 20.48 -5.27 -10.81
N HIS A 17 20.59 -4.25 -9.96
CA HIS A 17 21.76 -4.09 -9.08
C HIS A 17 21.82 -5.18 -8.02
N PHE A 18 20.68 -5.52 -7.43
CA PHE A 18 20.58 -6.61 -6.48
C PHE A 18 20.94 -7.95 -7.13
N GLU A 19 20.45 -8.22 -8.33
CA GLU A 19 20.77 -9.44 -9.09
C GLU A 19 22.25 -9.55 -9.46
N LYS A 20 22.92 -8.44 -9.79
CA LYS A 20 24.36 -8.41 -10.12
C LYS A 20 25.25 -9.01 -9.03
N ILE A 21 24.84 -8.93 -7.75
CA ILE A 21 25.59 -9.50 -6.62
C ILE A 21 25.76 -11.02 -6.80
N PHE A 22 24.75 -11.70 -7.32
CA PHE A 22 24.69 -13.15 -7.42
C PHE A 22 24.98 -13.67 -8.83
N ARG A 23 25.06 -12.78 -9.84
CA ARG A 23 25.24 -13.14 -11.26
C ARG A 23 26.33 -14.19 -11.50
N ASN A 24 27.48 -14.06 -10.82
CA ASN A 24 28.60 -14.98 -11.01
C ASN A 24 28.37 -16.37 -10.40
N ALA A 25 27.38 -16.52 -9.51
CA ALA A 25 27.01 -17.75 -8.83
C ALA A 25 25.84 -18.50 -9.51
N TYR A 26 25.44 -18.10 -10.71
CA TYR A 26 24.37 -18.73 -11.48
C TYR A 26 24.87 -19.12 -12.87
N ASN A 27 24.51 -20.32 -13.31
CA ASN A 27 24.78 -20.80 -14.66
C ASN A 27 23.56 -20.57 -15.54
N GLU A 28 23.59 -19.55 -16.40
CA GLU A 28 22.47 -19.23 -17.28
C GLU A 28 22.17 -20.32 -18.31
N ARG A 29 23.17 -21.13 -18.71
CA ARG A 29 22.96 -22.21 -19.69
C ARG A 29 22.20 -23.38 -19.09
N GLU A 30 22.48 -23.69 -17.84
CA GLU A 30 21.88 -24.84 -17.12
C GLU A 30 20.66 -24.44 -16.29
N GLY A 31 20.45 -23.14 -16.07
CA GLY A 31 19.37 -22.63 -15.21
C GLY A 31 19.58 -22.93 -13.73
N LEU A 32 20.82 -23.21 -13.30
CA LEU A 32 21.14 -23.69 -11.96
C LEU A 32 22.12 -22.78 -11.22
N VAL A 33 21.97 -22.72 -9.90
CA VAL A 33 22.93 -22.08 -8.99
C VAL A 33 24.20 -22.92 -8.86
N ILE A 34 25.33 -22.25 -8.66
CA ILE A 34 26.65 -22.85 -8.46
C ILE A 34 26.92 -22.87 -6.94
N PRO A 35 26.76 -24.01 -6.23
CA PRO A 35 26.75 -24.03 -4.77
C PRO A 35 28.03 -23.47 -4.15
N ALA A 36 29.20 -23.84 -4.66
CA ALA A 36 30.48 -23.35 -4.14
C ALA A 36 30.59 -21.81 -4.17
N LYS A 37 30.04 -21.17 -5.22
CA LYS A 37 30.04 -19.70 -5.33
C LYS A 37 29.00 -19.07 -4.42
N MET A 38 27.84 -19.70 -4.24
CA MET A 38 26.85 -19.26 -3.24
C MET A 38 27.42 -19.28 -1.83
N TRP A 39 28.14 -20.34 -1.46
CA TRP A 39 28.85 -20.46 -0.19
C TRP A 39 29.95 -19.40 -0.02
N ALA A 40 30.71 -19.11 -1.08
CA ALA A 40 31.70 -18.05 -1.05
C ALA A 40 31.06 -16.67 -0.78
N ILE A 41 29.88 -16.40 -1.35
CA ILE A 41 29.14 -15.16 -1.07
C ILE A 41 28.59 -15.17 0.36
N SER A 42 27.92 -16.24 0.79
CA SER A 42 27.27 -16.30 2.11
C SER A 42 28.25 -16.30 3.28
N SER A 43 29.48 -16.79 3.07
CA SER A 43 30.57 -16.65 4.06
C SER A 43 30.92 -15.20 4.38
N ARG A 44 30.68 -14.28 3.43
CA ARG A 44 30.90 -12.84 3.60
C ARG A 44 29.61 -12.10 3.95
N ILE A 45 28.47 -12.56 3.42
CA ILE A 45 27.15 -11.94 3.59
C ILE A 45 26.16 -13.02 3.98
N LYS A 46 26.14 -13.36 5.27
CA LYS A 46 25.26 -14.42 5.79
C LYS A 46 23.81 -13.96 5.90
N HIS A 47 23.59 -12.73 6.33
CA HIS A 47 22.25 -12.21 6.62
C HIS A 47 21.81 -11.25 5.51
N LEU A 48 20.66 -11.54 4.91
CA LEU A 48 20.06 -10.73 3.87
C LEU A 48 18.68 -10.27 4.33
N PHE A 49 18.56 -8.98 4.63
CA PHE A 49 17.29 -8.37 5.01
C PHE A 49 16.83 -7.48 3.86
N ILE A 50 15.63 -7.74 3.36
CA ILE A 50 14.98 -6.95 2.32
C ILE A 50 13.75 -6.33 2.97
N MET A 51 13.77 -5.02 3.14
CA MET A 51 12.68 -4.25 3.75
C MET A 51 11.99 -3.47 2.64
N ILE A 52 10.67 -3.60 2.57
CA ILE A 52 9.80 -2.93 1.62
C ILE A 52 8.78 -2.15 2.45
N ASP A 53 8.73 -0.85 2.25
CA ASP A 53 7.79 0.07 2.90
C ASP A 53 6.81 0.57 1.83
N GLU A 54 5.57 0.87 2.23
CA GLU A 54 4.49 1.37 1.35
C GLU A 54 4.32 0.55 0.06
N ILE A 55 3.85 -0.69 0.18
CA ILE A 55 3.68 -1.58 -0.98
C ILE A 55 2.35 -1.37 -1.70
N THR A 56 1.35 -0.81 -1.02
CA THR A 56 0.02 -0.52 -1.54
C THR A 56 -0.11 0.97 -1.89
N GLY A 57 -0.90 1.29 -2.93
CA GLY A 57 -1.13 2.66 -3.38
C GLY A 57 -0.20 3.18 -4.49
N ASP A 58 0.85 2.44 -4.87
CA ASP A 58 1.68 2.70 -6.05
C ASP A 58 2.06 1.39 -6.76
N ASP A 59 1.95 1.36 -8.09
CA ASP A 59 2.25 0.18 -8.93
C ASP A 59 3.69 -0.34 -8.70
N GLY A 60 4.62 0.57 -8.38
CA GLY A 60 6.03 0.28 -8.18
C GLY A 60 6.32 -0.64 -6.99
N GLY A 61 5.50 -0.61 -5.93
CA GLY A 61 5.69 -1.43 -4.73
C GLY A 61 5.44 -2.92 -5.02
N VAL A 62 4.32 -3.22 -5.67
CA VAL A 62 3.93 -4.57 -6.06
C VAL A 62 4.90 -5.15 -7.10
N GLU A 63 5.31 -4.35 -8.08
CA GLU A 63 6.33 -4.76 -9.08
C GLU A 63 7.66 -5.10 -8.39
N PHE A 64 8.10 -4.28 -7.43
CA PHE A 64 9.34 -4.52 -6.70
C PHE A 64 9.29 -5.82 -5.89
N LEU A 65 8.21 -6.08 -5.14
CA LEU A 65 8.05 -7.33 -4.38
C LEU A 65 8.09 -8.55 -5.31
N ASN A 66 7.41 -8.48 -6.45
CA ASN A 66 7.43 -9.54 -7.47
C ASN A 66 8.84 -9.77 -8.01
N GLY A 67 9.56 -8.70 -8.35
CA GLY A 67 10.95 -8.78 -8.80
C GLY A 67 11.87 -9.41 -7.76
N ILE A 68 11.72 -9.04 -6.48
CA ILE A 68 12.47 -9.66 -5.38
C ILE A 68 12.13 -11.14 -5.27
N HIS A 69 10.84 -11.52 -5.30
CA HIS A 69 10.44 -12.93 -5.25
C HIS A 69 11.07 -13.75 -6.39
N GLY A 70 11.08 -13.19 -7.61
CA GLY A 70 11.75 -13.79 -8.76
C GLY A 70 13.25 -14.02 -8.53
N ILE A 71 13.98 -13.04 -8.00
CA ILE A 71 15.42 -13.16 -7.69
C ILE A 71 15.65 -14.20 -6.58
N LEU A 72 14.85 -14.16 -5.51
CA LEU A 72 14.96 -15.12 -4.41
C LEU A 72 14.76 -16.56 -4.89
N SER A 73 13.79 -16.78 -5.79
CA SER A 73 13.52 -18.07 -6.41
C SER A 73 14.66 -18.52 -7.34
N LYS A 74 15.07 -17.65 -8.28
CA LYS A 74 16.13 -17.92 -9.27
C LYS A 74 17.45 -18.32 -8.61
N TYR A 75 17.84 -17.61 -7.57
CA TYR A 75 19.10 -17.85 -6.86
C TYR A 75 18.94 -18.74 -5.62
N LYS A 76 17.74 -19.28 -5.36
CA LYS A 76 17.44 -20.11 -4.19
C LYS A 76 17.90 -19.48 -2.86
N LEU A 77 17.74 -18.16 -2.72
CA LEU A 77 18.26 -17.40 -1.57
C LEU A 77 17.52 -17.69 -0.26
N MET A 78 16.37 -18.36 -0.33
CA MET A 78 15.62 -18.84 0.82
C MET A 78 16.01 -20.27 1.22
N ASP A 79 16.86 -20.96 0.45
CA ASP A 79 17.36 -22.30 0.77
C ASP A 79 18.49 -22.21 1.81
N PRO A 80 18.31 -22.78 3.03
CA PRO A 80 19.35 -22.80 4.05
C PRO A 80 20.65 -23.49 3.59
N GLY A 81 20.57 -24.40 2.61
CA GLY A 81 21.72 -25.13 2.05
C GLY A 81 22.74 -24.24 1.32
N HIS A 82 22.41 -22.99 1.03
CA HIS A 82 23.32 -22.01 0.44
C HIS A 82 23.97 -21.07 1.49
N GLY A 83 23.64 -21.24 2.77
CA GLY A 83 24.26 -20.51 3.88
C GLY A 83 23.71 -19.11 4.14
N PHE A 84 22.69 -18.67 3.39
CA PHE A 84 22.02 -17.39 3.61
C PHE A 84 20.92 -17.52 4.67
N ASN A 85 20.76 -16.49 5.48
CA ASN A 85 19.60 -16.25 6.34
C ASN A 85 18.86 -15.03 5.77
N THR A 86 17.98 -15.31 4.83
CA THR A 86 17.24 -14.29 4.10
C THR A 86 15.89 -14.02 4.76
N LYS A 87 15.53 -12.73 4.91
CA LYS A 87 14.21 -12.29 5.36
C LYS A 87 13.72 -11.17 4.47
N VAL A 88 12.48 -11.30 4.02
CA VAL A 88 11.72 -10.22 3.38
C VAL A 88 10.73 -9.71 4.41
N ILE A 89 10.75 -8.41 4.65
CA ILE A 89 9.88 -7.71 5.58
C ILE A 89 9.13 -6.66 4.75
N VAL A 90 7.80 -6.76 4.74
CA VAL A 90 6.92 -5.81 4.07
C VAL A 90 6.15 -5.08 5.16
N ALA A 91 6.20 -3.75 5.14
CA ALA A 91 5.49 -2.89 6.07
C ALA A 91 4.50 -2.03 5.27
N ASP A 92 3.23 -2.08 5.65
CA ASP A 92 2.18 -1.26 5.07
C ASP A 92 1.01 -1.12 6.05
N ALA A 93 0.39 0.05 6.09
CA ALA A 93 -0.77 0.34 6.93
C ALA A 93 -2.05 -0.37 6.45
N SER A 94 -2.15 -0.68 5.16
CA SER A 94 -3.34 -1.32 4.57
C SER A 94 -3.36 -2.84 4.75
N ILE A 95 -2.21 -3.45 5.08
CA ILE A 95 -2.06 -4.90 5.21
C ILE A 95 -2.32 -5.33 6.65
N VAL A 96 -3.52 -5.88 6.88
CA VAL A 96 -3.98 -6.21 8.24
C VAL A 96 -4.20 -7.71 8.49
N ASP A 97 -4.39 -8.50 7.44
CA ASP A 97 -4.62 -9.94 7.54
C ASP A 97 -4.20 -10.69 6.25
N PRO A 98 -4.06 -12.03 6.28
CA PRO A 98 -3.61 -12.81 5.12
C PRO A 98 -4.51 -12.69 3.89
N GLY A 99 -5.82 -12.50 4.06
CA GLY A 99 -6.74 -12.35 2.94
C GLY A 99 -6.50 -11.04 2.17
N VAL A 100 -6.23 -9.95 2.87
CA VAL A 100 -5.86 -8.67 2.25
C VAL A 100 -4.52 -8.80 1.52
N ILE A 101 -3.55 -9.49 2.13
CA ILE A 101 -2.25 -9.78 1.50
C ILE A 101 -2.44 -10.54 0.19
N ASP A 102 -3.21 -11.63 0.23
CA ASP A 102 -3.39 -12.47 -0.96
C ASP A 102 -4.14 -11.70 -2.05
N GLN A 103 -5.14 -10.89 -1.71
CA GLN A 103 -5.86 -10.07 -2.69
C GLN A 103 -4.96 -9.01 -3.35
N HIS A 104 -4.15 -8.27 -2.57
CA HIS A 104 -3.43 -7.11 -3.08
C HIS A 104 -2.03 -7.42 -3.60
N LEU A 105 -1.41 -8.50 -3.13
CA LEU A 105 0.00 -8.81 -3.41
C LEU A 105 0.21 -10.10 -4.21
N SER A 106 -0.83 -10.90 -4.45
CA SER A 106 -0.71 -12.09 -5.31
C SER A 106 -0.72 -11.75 -6.79
N ASP A 107 -1.58 -10.83 -7.21
CA ASP A 107 -1.65 -10.36 -8.60
C ASP A 107 -0.79 -9.11 -8.83
N ILE A 108 -0.48 -8.86 -10.10
CA ILE A 108 0.36 -7.74 -10.56
C ILE A 108 -0.49 -6.51 -10.90
N SER A 109 -1.80 -6.66 -11.08
CA SER A 109 -2.69 -5.55 -11.39
C SER A 109 -2.97 -4.73 -10.14
N SER A 110 -2.68 -3.44 -10.17
CA SER A 110 -3.12 -2.52 -9.13
C SER A 110 -4.64 -2.44 -9.10
N GLU A 111 -5.21 -2.70 -7.93
CA GLU A 111 -6.59 -2.33 -7.67
C GLU A 111 -6.63 -0.82 -7.36
N PRO A 112 -7.63 -0.08 -7.87
CA PRO A 112 -7.75 1.35 -7.63
C PRO A 112 -7.96 1.65 -6.13
N ASP A 113 -7.57 2.87 -5.72
CA ASP A 113 -7.71 3.41 -4.36
C ASP A 113 -9.12 3.17 -3.79
N LYS A 114 -9.28 2.16 -2.96
CA LYS A 114 -10.53 1.85 -2.26
C LYS A 114 -10.27 1.81 -0.77
N ILE A 115 -11.12 2.50 -0.02
CA ILE A 115 -11.17 2.35 1.43
C ILE A 115 -11.95 1.08 1.73
N TYR A 116 -11.26 0.05 2.21
CA TYR A 116 -11.86 -1.19 2.65
C TYR A 116 -12.22 -1.10 4.13
N PHE A 117 -13.45 -1.47 4.48
CA PHE A 117 -13.87 -1.64 5.87
C PHE A 117 -14.37 -3.06 6.08
N ARG A 118 -14.03 -3.64 7.22
CA ARG A 118 -14.45 -4.99 7.61
C ARG A 118 -15.00 -4.95 9.03
N SER A 119 -16.15 -5.58 9.23
CA SER A 119 -16.64 -5.85 10.58
C SER A 119 -15.87 -7.03 11.17
N VAL A 120 -15.37 -6.85 12.40
CA VAL A 120 -14.70 -7.90 13.19
C VAL A 120 -15.73 -8.69 14.02
N GLY A 121 -17.01 -8.70 13.60
CA GLY A 121 -18.13 -9.28 14.35
C GLY A 121 -17.91 -10.74 14.77
N ASN A 122 -18.63 -11.15 15.84
CA ASN A 122 -18.59 -12.40 16.64
C ASN A 122 -18.73 -13.75 15.89
N SER A 123 -18.24 -13.85 14.66
CA SER A 123 -18.20 -15.06 13.85
C SER A 123 -16.88 -15.79 14.09
N GLU A 124 -16.96 -17.11 14.03
CA GLU A 124 -15.99 -18.19 14.34
C GLU A 124 -14.55 -18.08 13.79
N ASN A 125 -14.20 -16.95 13.17
CA ASN A 125 -12.86 -16.55 12.75
C ASN A 125 -12.02 -16.05 13.95
N SER A 126 -11.80 -16.94 14.90
CA SER A 126 -11.05 -16.73 16.15
C SER A 126 -9.61 -16.28 15.85
N GLY A 127 -9.38 -14.96 15.73
CA GLY A 127 -8.04 -14.36 15.64
C GLY A 127 -7.71 -13.58 14.36
N LEU A 128 -8.59 -13.58 13.35
CA LEU A 128 -8.35 -12.80 12.12
C LEU A 128 -8.69 -11.32 12.34
N GLY A 129 -7.68 -10.44 12.21
CA GLY A 129 -7.88 -8.99 12.30
C GLY A 129 -7.94 -8.43 13.73
N LEU A 130 -7.60 -9.23 14.76
CA LEU A 130 -7.44 -8.69 16.11
C LEU A 130 -6.28 -7.68 16.15
N PRO A 131 -6.42 -6.56 16.88
CA PRO A 131 -5.33 -5.64 17.17
C PRO A 131 -4.14 -6.38 17.78
N LEU A 132 -2.91 -5.95 17.46
CA LEU A 132 -1.67 -6.52 18.01
C LEU A 132 -1.60 -8.06 17.91
N SER A 133 -1.97 -8.60 16.75
CA SER A 133 -2.02 -10.05 16.51
C SER A 133 -0.91 -10.53 15.56
N ARG A 134 -0.65 -11.83 15.61
CA ARG A 134 0.32 -12.49 14.74
C ARG A 134 -0.28 -13.77 14.19
N GLN A 135 -0.24 -13.94 12.88
CA GLN A 135 -0.72 -15.14 12.20
C GLN A 135 0.33 -15.67 11.22
N ARG A 136 0.51 -16.99 11.21
CA ARG A 136 1.32 -17.68 10.22
C ARG A 136 0.45 -18.07 9.02
N PHE A 137 0.99 -17.93 7.83
CA PHE A 137 0.33 -18.31 6.59
C PHE A 137 1.37 -18.65 5.51
N LYS A 138 0.92 -19.08 4.34
CA LYS A 138 1.78 -19.29 3.18
C LYS A 138 1.56 -18.15 2.19
N PHE A 139 2.63 -17.50 1.76
CA PHE A 139 2.58 -16.47 0.72
C PHE A 139 3.51 -16.84 -0.41
N LYS A 140 2.99 -16.92 -1.64
CA LYS A 140 3.75 -17.35 -2.84
C LYS A 140 4.61 -18.60 -2.61
N GLY A 141 4.04 -19.58 -1.91
CA GLY A 141 4.66 -20.87 -1.57
C GLY A 141 5.66 -20.85 -0.40
N LEU A 142 5.96 -19.69 0.17
CA LEU A 142 6.91 -19.53 1.28
C LEU A 142 6.19 -19.43 2.63
N ASP A 143 6.87 -19.86 3.69
CA ASP A 143 6.42 -19.60 5.06
C ASP A 143 6.46 -18.11 5.38
N ALA A 144 5.30 -17.56 5.74
CA ALA A 144 5.13 -16.15 6.03
C ALA A 144 4.46 -15.95 7.39
N THR A 145 4.60 -14.75 7.93
CA THR A 145 3.95 -14.33 9.16
C THR A 145 3.48 -12.90 8.98
N VAL A 146 2.18 -12.69 9.15
CA VAL A 146 1.59 -11.35 9.25
C VAL A 146 1.55 -10.93 10.71
N ILE A 147 1.90 -9.68 10.95
CA ILE A 147 1.82 -9.05 12.27
C ILE A 147 0.90 -7.85 12.10
N ASN A 148 -0.31 -7.93 12.66
CA ASN A 148 -1.21 -6.79 12.71
C ASN A 148 -0.80 -5.92 13.91
N ALA A 149 -0.20 -4.77 13.63
CA ALA A 149 0.25 -3.81 14.64
C ALA A 149 -0.80 -2.74 14.97
N ASN A 150 -2.02 -2.84 14.43
CA ASN A 150 -3.10 -1.90 14.77
C ASN A 150 -3.41 -1.98 16.27
N SER A 151 -3.57 -0.82 16.91
CA SER A 151 -3.69 -0.72 18.36
C SER A 151 -5.12 -0.40 18.84
N TYR A 152 -5.98 0.14 17.97
CA TYR A 152 -7.33 0.57 18.34
C TYR A 152 -8.32 0.38 17.19
N PRO A 153 -9.15 -0.67 17.20
CA PRO A 153 -10.29 -0.73 16.30
C PRO A 153 -11.34 0.27 16.80
N ALA A 154 -11.93 1.04 15.89
CA ALA A 154 -13.08 1.88 16.24
C ALA A 154 -14.21 0.98 16.77
N THR A 155 -14.84 1.36 17.88
CA THR A 155 -15.96 0.58 18.46
C THR A 155 -17.21 0.65 17.59
N ASN A 156 -17.39 1.77 16.87
CA ASN A 156 -18.46 2.02 15.91
C ASN A 156 -17.90 2.71 14.67
N LEU A 157 -18.51 2.44 13.51
CA LEU A 157 -18.23 3.13 12.25
C LEU A 157 -19.55 3.53 11.61
N ASP A 158 -19.82 4.83 11.58
CA ASP A 158 -20.97 5.41 10.87
C ASP A 158 -20.52 5.95 9.51
N ILE A 159 -21.17 5.49 8.43
CA ILE A 159 -20.84 5.91 7.08
C ILE A 159 -22.03 6.67 6.48
N THR A 160 -21.81 7.93 6.10
CA THR A 160 -22.80 8.77 5.42
C THR A 160 -22.34 9.08 4.00
N TYR A 161 -23.13 8.68 3.00
CA TYR A 161 -22.86 9.01 1.60
C TYR A 161 -23.77 10.14 1.12
N LYS A 162 -23.18 11.16 0.49
CA LYS A 162 -23.91 12.26 -0.15
C LYS A 162 -23.55 12.32 -1.63
N VAL A 163 -24.51 11.96 -2.49
CA VAL A 163 -24.35 12.01 -3.95
C VAL A 163 -24.96 13.30 -4.47
N LEU A 164 -24.16 14.15 -5.09
CA LEU A 164 -24.63 15.35 -5.77
C LEU A 164 -24.68 15.10 -7.28
N VAL A 165 -25.85 15.33 -7.88
CA VAL A 165 -26.08 15.15 -9.31
C VAL A 165 -26.48 16.48 -9.92
N GLU A 166 -25.79 16.88 -10.98
CA GLU A 166 -26.19 18.00 -11.82
C GLU A 166 -26.73 17.46 -13.15
N SER A 167 -27.98 17.81 -13.47
CA SER A 167 -28.58 17.50 -14.77
C SER A 167 -28.56 18.75 -15.65
N CYS A 168 -27.96 18.61 -16.83
CA CYS A 168 -27.88 19.71 -17.79
C CYS A 168 -28.75 19.41 -19.00
N ARG A 169 -29.61 20.35 -19.39
CA ARG A 169 -30.38 20.25 -20.63
C ARG A 169 -29.46 20.55 -21.81
N PHE A 170 -29.47 19.68 -22.82
CA PHE A 170 -28.73 19.91 -24.06
C PHE A 170 -29.20 21.19 -24.75
N SER A 171 -28.25 22.02 -25.18
CA SER A 171 -28.46 23.27 -25.92
C SER A 171 -27.36 23.39 -26.99
N GLU A 172 -27.72 23.72 -28.23
CA GLU A 172 -26.76 23.91 -29.33
C GLU A 172 -25.81 25.10 -29.09
N GLU A 173 -26.21 26.05 -28.24
CA GLU A 173 -25.41 27.20 -27.80
C GLU A 173 -24.56 26.91 -26.56
N ALA A 174 -24.58 25.67 -26.04
CA ALA A 174 -23.84 25.28 -24.83
C ALA A 174 -22.32 25.14 -25.06
N ASN A 175 -21.73 26.06 -25.82
CA ASN A 175 -20.29 26.26 -25.84
C ASN A 175 -19.89 27.09 -24.61
N LEU A 176 -19.18 26.43 -23.68
CA LEU A 176 -18.04 26.99 -22.92
C LEU A 176 -18.30 27.99 -21.78
N LYS A 177 -19.51 28.06 -21.19
CA LYS A 177 -19.72 28.72 -19.87
C LYS A 177 -20.69 27.97 -18.97
N GLN A 178 -20.52 26.66 -18.85
CA GLN A 178 -21.18 25.94 -17.77
C GLN A 178 -20.58 26.46 -16.46
N GLN A 179 -21.34 27.25 -15.71
CA GLN A 179 -20.94 27.64 -14.36
C GLN A 179 -20.71 26.33 -13.59
N ASP A 180 -19.59 26.21 -12.86
CA ASP A 180 -19.29 25.04 -12.02
C ASP A 180 -20.26 25.00 -10.82
N ILE A 181 -21.55 24.81 -11.09
CA ILE A 181 -22.63 24.81 -10.10
C ILE A 181 -22.45 23.58 -9.21
N LEU A 182 -22.17 22.42 -9.80
CA LEU A 182 -21.90 21.19 -9.04
C LEU A 182 -20.67 21.35 -8.14
N GLY A 183 -19.56 21.90 -8.64
CA GLY A 183 -18.37 22.11 -7.83
C GLY A 183 -18.59 23.07 -6.67
N LYS A 184 -19.30 24.18 -6.90
CA LYS A 184 -19.68 25.12 -5.84
C LYS A 184 -20.62 24.49 -4.81
N SER A 185 -21.63 23.74 -5.27
CA SER A 185 -22.59 23.05 -4.40
C SER A 185 -21.90 21.98 -3.54
N LEU A 186 -20.98 21.22 -4.14
CA LEU A 186 -20.14 20.26 -3.43
C LEU A 186 -19.31 20.94 -2.34
N GLN A 187 -18.63 22.04 -2.67
CA GLN A 187 -17.78 22.75 -1.72
C GLN A 187 -18.58 23.36 -0.57
N ALA A 188 -19.75 23.96 -0.85
CA ALA A 188 -20.65 24.48 0.17
C ALA A 188 -21.19 23.36 1.08
N THR A 189 -21.49 22.18 0.50
CA THR A 189 -21.95 21.02 1.27
C THR A 189 -20.85 20.51 2.21
N ILE A 190 -19.62 20.34 1.71
CA ILE A 190 -18.47 19.93 2.52
C ILE A 190 -18.21 20.92 3.66
N PHE A 191 -18.26 22.23 3.35
CA PHE A 191 -18.05 23.27 4.34
C PHE A 191 -19.07 23.19 5.48
N LYS A 192 -20.36 23.10 5.14
CA LYS A 192 -21.45 22.97 6.10
C LYS A 192 -21.32 21.72 6.97
N ASP A 193 -20.90 20.61 6.37
CA ASP A 193 -20.69 19.35 7.09
C ASP A 193 -19.54 19.46 8.09
N ILE A 194 -18.44 20.11 7.72
CA ILE A 194 -17.31 20.35 8.63
C ILE A 194 -17.75 21.26 9.78
N GLN A 195 -18.46 22.36 9.52
CA GLN A 195 -18.97 23.24 10.58
C GLN A 195 -19.86 22.48 11.56
N ALA A 196 -20.82 21.69 11.05
CA ALA A 196 -21.70 20.89 11.88
C ALA A 196 -20.96 19.84 12.74
N LEU A 197 -19.82 19.33 12.25
CA LEU A 197 -18.95 18.43 13.02
C LEU A 197 -18.08 19.19 14.04
N MET A 198 -17.68 20.42 13.74
CA MET A 198 -16.89 21.26 14.66
C MET A 198 -17.71 21.78 15.84
N ASP A 199 -19.00 22.01 15.67
CA ASP A 199 -19.91 22.43 16.74
C ASP A 199 -20.22 21.31 17.76
N ARG A 200 -19.75 20.09 17.49
CA ARG A 200 -19.95 18.92 18.34
C ARG A 200 -18.80 18.73 19.32
N PHE A 201 -19.12 18.61 20.60
CA PHE A 201 -18.14 18.35 21.67
C PHE A 201 -17.65 16.91 21.73
N ASP A 202 -18.31 15.98 21.04
CA ASP A 202 -17.96 14.54 21.00
C ASP A 202 -17.06 14.16 19.82
N VAL A 203 -16.54 15.15 19.08
CA VAL A 203 -15.66 14.96 17.93
C VAL A 203 -14.26 15.47 18.28
N ASP A 204 -13.35 14.55 18.59
CA ASP A 204 -11.96 14.90 18.94
C ASP A 204 -11.11 15.32 17.74
N GLN A 205 -11.35 14.70 16.57
CA GLN A 205 -10.55 14.93 15.37
C GLN A 205 -11.41 14.81 14.11
N ILE A 206 -11.20 15.75 13.17
CA ILE A 206 -11.81 15.74 11.85
C ILE A 206 -10.70 15.63 10.81
N LEU A 207 -10.74 14.57 9.99
CA LEU A 207 -9.84 14.38 8.86
C LEU A 207 -10.62 14.56 7.56
N VAL A 208 -10.19 15.49 6.71
CA VAL A 208 -10.85 15.83 5.45
C VAL A 208 -9.93 15.48 4.29
N TYR A 209 -10.35 14.53 3.45
CA TYR A 209 -9.60 14.10 2.27
C TYR A 209 -10.23 14.66 0.99
N ILE A 210 -9.48 15.50 0.27
CA ILE A 210 -9.90 16.08 -1.01
C ILE A 210 -8.77 15.89 -2.02
N GLN A 211 -9.01 15.13 -3.08
CA GLN A 211 -8.00 14.87 -4.13
C GLN A 211 -7.65 16.14 -4.92
N ASN A 212 -8.61 17.05 -5.12
CA ASN A 212 -8.38 18.29 -5.84
C ASN A 212 -7.70 19.35 -4.94
N LYS A 213 -6.39 19.54 -5.13
CA LYS A 213 -5.55 20.47 -4.36
C LYS A 213 -6.08 21.92 -4.36
N ARG A 214 -6.63 22.38 -5.48
CA ARG A 214 -7.18 23.75 -5.57
C ARG A 214 -8.41 23.90 -4.69
N ARG A 215 -9.35 22.94 -4.75
CA ARG A 215 -10.55 22.95 -3.92
C ARG A 215 -10.22 22.84 -2.43
N LEU A 216 -9.21 22.04 -2.09
CA LEU A 216 -8.71 21.96 -0.72
C LEU A 216 -8.20 23.31 -0.22
N ALA A 217 -7.39 24.03 -1.02
CA ALA A 217 -6.91 25.36 -0.66
C ALA A 217 -8.05 26.36 -0.46
N GLU A 218 -9.01 26.39 -1.38
CA GLU A 218 -10.19 27.27 -1.29
C GLU A 218 -11.07 26.96 -0.06
N LEU A 219 -11.18 25.67 0.32
CA LEU A 219 -11.89 25.25 1.53
C LEU A 219 -11.16 25.70 2.80
N ILE A 220 -9.83 25.53 2.86
CA ILE A 220 -8.99 25.97 3.99
C ILE A 220 -9.12 27.48 4.19
N ASP A 221 -9.04 28.26 3.10
CA ASP A 221 -9.19 29.72 3.16
C ASP A 221 -10.58 30.14 3.64
N SER A 222 -11.63 29.40 3.24
CA SER A 222 -13.00 29.66 3.68
C SER A 222 -13.17 29.38 5.17
N LEU A 223 -12.62 28.26 5.67
CA LEU A 223 -12.68 27.90 7.09
C LEU A 223 -11.91 28.91 7.97
N ARG A 224 -10.71 29.34 7.54
CA ARG A 224 -9.92 30.34 8.27
C ARG A 224 -10.66 31.68 8.42
N LYS A 225 -11.35 32.13 7.37
CA LYS A 225 -12.08 33.41 7.41
C LYS A 225 -13.25 33.42 8.41
N GLU A 226 -13.89 32.28 8.63
CA GLU A 226 -14.97 32.19 9.61
C GLU A 226 -14.50 31.90 11.03
N LEU A 227 -13.41 31.13 11.18
CA LEU A 227 -12.91 30.72 12.49
C LEU A 227 -11.96 31.75 13.16
N GLY A 228 -11.42 32.71 12.39
CA GLY A 228 -10.52 33.76 12.89
C GLY A 228 -9.06 33.38 12.88
#